data_AF-A0A7G1IVE3-F1
#
_entry.id   AF-A0A7G1IVE3-F1
#
_cell.length_a   1.000
_cell.length_b   1.000
_cell.length_c   1.000
_cell.angle_alpha   90.00
_cell.angle_beta   90.00
_cell.angle_gamma   90.00
#
_symmetry.space_group_name_H-M   'P 1'
#
loop_
_entity.id
_entity.type
_entity.pdbx_description
1 polymer ?
#
loop_
_entity_poly.entity_id
_entity_poly.type
_entity_poly.pdbx_seq_one_letter_code
_entity_poly.pdbx_strand_id
1 'polypeptide(L)'
;MDTFTPSIDWSNEVAGSLWWLAEAWTISGAALLAVGTLIARYTTWGRQFWEVTGGYFKGHDSFPVWGRLALLLMLVMVAVRINILLSYYSNDLYTALQVAFEGRQRRHAGPQFRHPRLLGGHRDLCRAGDHLHHAGRGRPVSNAGVHHPVAGLAHAPIDGRLAR
;
A
#
# COMPACT_ATOMS: atom_id res chain seq x y z
N MET A 1 3.98 27.78 13.89
CA MET A 1 4.56 26.47 14.20
C MET A 1 3.61 25.47 13.60
N ASP A 2 4.04 24.69 12.61
CA ASP A 2 3.18 23.68 12.02
C ASP A 2 2.88 22.67 13.11
N THR A 3 1.65 22.74 13.62
CA THR A 3 1.18 21.88 14.70
C THR A 3 1.16 20.46 14.17
N PHE A 4 1.67 19.51 14.95
CA PHE A 4 1.56 18.09 14.64
C PHE A 4 0.11 17.73 14.36
N THR A 5 -0.19 17.39 13.10
CA THR A 5 -1.46 16.81 12.68
C THR A 5 -1.27 15.30 12.66
N PRO A 6 -1.98 14.54 13.53
CA PRO A 6 -1.98 13.08 13.48
C PRO A 6 -2.37 12.59 12.09
N SER A 7 -1.77 11.49 11.64
CA SER A 7 -2.08 10.92 10.33
C SER A 7 -3.48 10.30 10.26
N ILE A 8 -4.08 9.97 11.41
CA ILE A 8 -5.39 9.31 11.50
C ILE A 8 -6.23 9.86 12.67
N ASP A 9 -7.56 9.88 12.51
CA ASP A 9 -8.50 10.24 13.57
C ASP A 9 -8.85 9.03 14.43
N TRP A 10 -8.07 8.85 15.49
CA TRP A 10 -8.21 7.73 16.43
C TRP A 10 -9.59 7.63 17.12
N SER A 11 -10.39 8.71 17.14
CA SER A 11 -11.69 8.70 17.83
C SER A 11 -12.74 7.89 17.08
N ASN A 12 -12.68 7.84 15.75
CA ASN A 12 -13.69 7.15 14.93
C ASN A 12 -13.11 5.95 14.15
N GLU A 13 -11.79 5.79 14.16
CA GLU A 13 -11.10 4.79 13.35
C GLU A 13 -11.51 3.35 13.68
N VAL A 14 -11.87 3.05 14.93
CA VAL A 14 -12.25 1.69 15.34
C VAL A 14 -13.56 1.25 14.67
N ALA A 15 -14.57 2.12 14.66
CA ALA A 15 -15.86 1.81 14.04
C ALA A 15 -15.75 1.73 12.52
N GLY A 16 -15.04 2.69 11.90
CA GLY A 16 -14.76 2.67 10.47
C GLY A 16 -13.98 1.44 10.03
N SER A 17 -12.95 1.07 10.80
CA SER A 17 -12.14 -0.12 10.57
C SER A 17 -12.96 -1.40 10.64
N LEU A 18 -13.85 -1.53 11.64
CA LEU A 18 -14.70 -2.71 11.81
C LEU A 18 -15.69 -2.89 10.66
N TRP A 19 -16.28 -1.80 10.18
CA TRP A 19 -17.19 -1.85 9.04
C TRP A 19 -16.47 -2.23 7.75
N TRP A 20 -15.33 -1.58 7.47
CA TRP A 20 -14.49 -1.92 6.33
C TRP A 20 -13.98 -3.36 6.39
N LEU A 21 -13.61 -3.81 7.59
CA LEU A 21 -13.17 -5.17 7.84
C LEU A 21 -14.27 -6.19 7.51
N ALA A 22 -15.52 -5.92 7.91
CA ALA A 22 -16.64 -6.80 7.61
C ALA A 22 -16.86 -6.92 6.10
N GLU A 23 -16.82 -5.81 5.37
CA GLU A 23 -16.94 -5.80 3.91
C GLU A 23 -15.79 -6.60 3.24
N ALA A 24 -14.54 -6.27 3.58
CA ALA A 24 -13.37 -6.95 3.04
C ALA A 24 -13.35 -8.46 3.37
N TRP A 25 -13.80 -8.82 4.58
CA TRP A 25 -13.92 -10.21 5.00
C TRP A 25 -14.94 -10.97 4.17
N THR A 26 -16.12 -10.39 3.91
CA THR A 26 -17.14 -11.05 3.06
C THR A 26 -16.64 -11.27 1.63
N ILE A 27 -15.99 -10.26 1.03
CA ILE A 27 -15.44 -10.35 -0.33
C ILE A 27 -14.35 -11.41 -0.41
N SER A 28 -13.43 -11.41 0.56
CA SER A 28 -12.32 -12.36 0.59
C SER A 28 -12.79 -13.79 0.85
N GLY A 29 -13.78 -13.97 1.74
CA GLY A 29 -14.40 -15.27 1.96
C GLY A 29 -15.06 -15.81 0.70
N ALA A 30 -15.82 -14.97 -0.01
CA ALA A 30 -16.44 -15.35 -1.28
C ALA A 30 -15.40 -15.71 -2.35
N ALA A 31 -14.33 -14.92 -2.47
CA ALA A 31 -13.23 -15.19 -3.40
C ALA A 31 -12.49 -16.49 -3.06
N LEU A 32 -12.21 -16.73 -1.78
CA LEU A 32 -11.57 -17.95 -1.31
C LEU A 32 -12.40 -19.20 -1.66
N LEU A 33 -13.71 -19.14 -1.42
CA LEU A 33 -14.63 -20.22 -1.79
C LEU A 33 -14.70 -20.41 -3.30
N ALA A 34 -14.81 -19.32 -4.07
CA ALA A 34 -14.86 -19.39 -5.53
C ALA A 34 -13.61 -20.06 -6.10
N VAL A 35 -12.43 -19.61 -5.69
CA VAL A 35 -11.14 -20.16 -6.13
C VAL A 35 -10.96 -21.60 -5.66
N GLY A 36 -11.27 -21.90 -4.40
CA GLY A 36 -11.20 -23.25 -3.85
C GLY A 36 -12.10 -24.24 -4.63
N THR A 37 -13.32 -23.80 -4.97
CA THR A 37 -14.25 -24.60 -5.76
C THR A 37 -13.77 -24.78 -7.20
N LEU A 38 -13.20 -23.74 -7.82
CA LEU A 38 -12.58 -23.82 -9.13
C LEU A 38 -11.44 -24.86 -9.14
N ILE A 39 -10.54 -24.81 -8.16
CA ILE A 39 -9.42 -25.75 -8.05
C ILE A 39 -9.95 -27.18 -7.87
N ALA A 40 -10.92 -27.37 -6.97
CA ALA A 40 -11.54 -28.68 -6.74
C ALA A 40 -12.22 -29.24 -8.00
N ARG A 41 -12.78 -28.38 -8.86
CA ARG A 41 -13.50 -28.82 -10.07
C ARG A 41 -12.61 -29.03 -11.29
N TYR A 42 -11.60 -28.19 -11.50
CA TYR A 42 -10.80 -28.19 -12.73
C TYR A 42 -9.49 -28.96 -12.62
N THR A 43 -8.95 -29.17 -11.42
CA THR A 43 -7.70 -29.92 -11.24
C THR A 43 -7.97 -31.38 -10.84
N THR A 44 -7.15 -32.31 -11.32
CA THR A 44 -7.21 -33.74 -10.93
C THR A 44 -6.90 -33.93 -9.45
N TRP A 45 -5.85 -33.26 -8.96
CA TRP A 45 -5.48 -33.24 -7.54
C TRP A 45 -6.60 -32.70 -6.64
N GLY A 46 -7.23 -31.58 -7.03
CA GLY A 46 -8.33 -30.99 -6.26
C GLY A 46 -9.55 -31.90 -6.18
N ARG A 47 -9.83 -32.69 -7.23
CA ARG A 47 -10.92 -33.67 -7.24
C ARG A 47 -10.66 -34.82 -6.26
N GLN A 48 -9.42 -35.33 -6.23
CA GLN A 48 -9.00 -36.37 -5.28
C GLN A 48 -9.06 -35.88 -3.83
N PHE A 49 -8.58 -34.65 -3.59
CA PHE A 49 -8.67 -34.03 -2.27
C PHE A 49 -10.12 -33.91 -1.81
N TRP A 50 -11.00 -33.45 -2.70
CA TRP A 50 -12.42 -33.27 -2.39
C TRP A 50 -13.18 -34.58 -2.18
N GLU A 51 -12.74 -35.66 -2.80
CA GLU A 51 -13.32 -37.00 -2.60
C GLU A 51 -13.00 -37.54 -1.19
N VAL A 52 -11.78 -37.30 -0.70
CA VAL A 52 -11.35 -37.74 0.63
C VAL A 52 -11.89 -36.83 1.75
N THR A 53 -11.82 -35.51 1.58
CA THR A 53 -12.18 -34.54 2.64
C THR A 53 -13.61 -34.01 2.54
N GLY A 54 -14.27 -34.15 1.38
CA GLY A 54 -15.59 -33.57 1.14
C GLY A 54 -16.69 -34.13 2.04
N GLY A 55 -16.51 -35.32 2.62
CA GLY A 55 -17.43 -35.89 3.61
C GLY A 55 -17.51 -35.08 4.91
N TYR A 56 -16.42 -34.39 5.29
CA TYR A 56 -16.37 -33.57 6.52
C TYR A 56 -17.10 -32.22 6.37
N PHE A 57 -17.10 -31.67 5.16
CA PHE A 57 -17.71 -30.37 4.85
C PHE A 57 -19.17 -30.47 4.35
N LYS A 58 -19.68 -31.69 4.14
CA LYS A 58 -21.04 -31.94 3.64
C LYS A 58 -21.91 -32.51 4.77
N GLY A 59 -23.02 -31.83 5.07
CA GLY A 59 -24.04 -32.28 6.04
C GLY A 59 -24.43 -31.18 7.03
N HIS A 60 -25.52 -31.40 7.78
CA HIS A 60 -26.00 -30.47 8.81
C HIS A 60 -25.01 -30.28 9.97
N ASP A 61 -24.23 -31.29 10.35
CA ASP A 61 -23.23 -31.17 11.43
C ASP A 61 -21.96 -30.40 11.01
N SER A 62 -21.87 -29.98 9.74
CA SER A 62 -20.71 -29.25 9.22
C SER A 62 -20.76 -27.73 9.48
N PHE A 63 -21.89 -27.16 9.89
CA PHE A 63 -22.02 -25.74 10.24
C PHE A 63 -20.95 -25.22 11.22
N PRO A 64 -20.64 -25.91 12.34
CA PRO A 64 -19.57 -25.48 13.25
C PRO A 64 -18.17 -25.57 12.63
N VAL A 65 -17.95 -26.40 11.60
CA VAL A 65 -16.68 -26.43 10.86
C VAL A 65 -16.55 -25.17 10.00
N TRP A 66 -17.60 -24.83 9.25
CA TRP A 66 -17.65 -23.61 8.45
C TRP A 66 -17.53 -22.35 9.33
N GLY A 67 -18.17 -22.34 10.51
CA GLY A 67 -18.03 -21.27 11.48
C GLY A 67 -16.59 -21.09 11.98
N ARG A 68 -15.88 -22.19 12.26
CA ARG A 68 -14.45 -22.13 12.65
C ARG A 68 -13.57 -21.65 11.49
N LEU A 69 -13.82 -22.09 10.26
CA LEU A 69 -13.10 -21.62 9.07
C LEU A 69 -13.30 -20.11 8.86
N ALA A 70 -14.55 -19.66 8.98
CA ALA A 70 -14.93 -18.25 8.90
C ALA A 70 -14.26 -17.41 10.01
N LEU A 71 -14.23 -17.94 11.23
CA LEU A 71 -13.55 -17.33 12.37
C LEU A 71 -12.03 -17.24 12.17
N LEU A 72 -11.39 -18.29 11.65
CA LEU A 72 -9.96 -18.26 11.34
C LEU A 72 -9.63 -17.19 10.29
N LEU A 73 -10.46 -17.09 9.24
CA LEU A 73 -10.32 -16.03 8.24
C LEU A 73 -10.50 -14.63 8.87
N MET A 74 -11.45 -14.49 9.79
CA MET A 74 -11.69 -13.24 10.53
C MET A 74 -10.47 -12.86 11.37
N LEU A 75 -9.86 -13.82 12.08
CA LEU A 75 -8.64 -13.59 12.87
C LEU A 75 -7.49 -13.06 12.01
N VAL A 76 -7.27 -13.63 10.82
CA VAL A 76 -6.23 -13.16 9.89
C VAL A 76 -6.49 -11.72 9.44
N MET A 77 -7.74 -11.41 9.07
CA MET A 77 -8.10 -10.05 8.64
C MET A 77 -7.93 -9.00 9.74
N VAL A 78 -8.29 -9.35 10.98
CA VAL A 78 -8.04 -8.51 12.16
C VAL A 78 -6.54 -8.27 12.34
N ALA A 79 -5.71 -9.31 12.23
CA ALA A 79 -4.25 -9.18 12.35
C ALA A 79 -3.67 -8.24 11.27
N VAL A 80 -4.11 -8.37 10.02
CA VAL A 80 -3.70 -7.46 8.93
C VAL A 80 -4.11 -6.01 9.24
N ARG A 81 -5.33 -5.79 9.77
CA ARG A 81 -5.78 -4.43 10.14
C ARG A 81 -4.96 -3.85 11.28
N ILE A 82 -4.64 -4.65 12.30
CA ILE A 82 -3.77 -4.23 13.41
C ILE A 82 -2.39 -3.84 12.90
N ASN A 83 -1.79 -4.60 11.97
CA ASN A 83 -0.49 -4.28 11.39
C ASN A 83 -0.47 -2.94 10.63
N ILE A 84 -1.53 -2.64 9.89
CA ILE A 84 -1.69 -1.35 9.18
C ILE A 84 -1.80 -0.20 10.20
N LEU A 85 -2.65 -0.35 11.22
CA LEU A 85 -2.82 0.66 12.28
C LEU A 85 -1.51 0.90 13.06
N LEU A 86 -0.79 -0.17 13.37
CA LEU A 86 0.50 -0.09 14.04
C LEU A 86 1.54 0.61 13.17
N SER A 87 1.50 0.41 11.85
CA SER A 87 2.39 1.12 10.91
C SER A 87 2.16 2.63 10.93
N TYR A 88 0.90 3.08 10.99
CA TYR A 88 0.57 4.51 11.16
C TYR A 88 1.05 5.05 12.52
N TYR A 89 0.79 4.29 13.59
CA TYR A 89 1.27 4.65 14.93
C TYR A 89 2.79 4.82 15.00
N SER A 90 3.55 3.87 14.43
CA SER A 90 5.02 3.94 14.41
C SER A 90 5.53 5.12 13.58
N ASN A 91 4.88 5.45 12.45
CA ASN A 91 5.27 6.59 11.63
C ASN A 91 5.14 7.92 12.39
N ASP A 92 4.00 8.11 13.08
CA ASP A 92 3.75 9.32 13.87
C ASP A 92 4.76 9.45 15.03
N LEU A 93 5.08 8.32 15.70
CA LEU A 93 6.08 8.28 16.77
C LEU A 93 7.48 8.70 16.30
N TYR A 94 7.96 8.14 15.18
CA TYR A 94 9.28 8.48 14.64
C TYR A 94 9.34 9.93 14.15
N THR A 95 8.27 10.40 13.50
CA THR A 95 8.18 11.79 13.04
C THR A 95 8.19 12.77 14.22
N ALA A 96 7.48 12.46 15.31
CA ALA A 96 7.50 13.24 16.55
C ALA A 96 8.90 13.33 17.16
N LEU A 97 9.62 12.20 17.21
CA LEU A 97 11.00 12.16 17.73
C LEU A 97 11.96 12.99 16.88
N GLN A 98 11.86 12.91 15.55
CA GLN A 98 12.73 13.68 14.64
C GLN A 98 12.56 15.18 14.83
N VAL A 99 11.32 15.68 14.86
CA VAL A 99 11.05 17.11 15.11
C VAL A 99 11.49 17.54 16.50
N ALA A 100 11.32 16.68 17.51
CA ALA A 100 11.78 16.98 18.87
C ALA A 100 13.30 17.16 18.91
N PHE A 101 14.07 16.29 18.25
CA PHE A 101 15.53 16.38 18.22
C PHE A 101 16.06 17.47 17.29
N GLU A 102 15.46 17.67 16.11
CA GLU A 102 15.81 18.80 15.23
C GLU A 102 15.47 20.13 15.89
N GLY A 103 14.32 20.23 16.56
CA GLY A 103 13.92 21.41 17.33
C GLY A 103 14.86 21.67 18.51
N ARG A 104 15.32 20.63 19.20
CA ARG A 104 16.31 20.75 20.27
C ARG A 104 17.69 21.15 19.72
N GLN A 105 18.13 20.59 18.60
CA GLN A 105 19.39 20.95 17.95
C GLN A 105 19.37 22.38 17.41
N ARG A 106 18.25 22.84 16.83
CA ARG A 106 18.04 24.25 16.45
C ARG A 106 18.06 25.18 17.66
N ARG A 107 17.58 24.76 18.83
CA ARG A 107 17.65 25.54 20.09
C ARG A 107 19.06 25.63 20.67
N HIS A 108 19.91 24.61 20.48
CA HIS A 108 21.30 24.61 20.95
C HIS A 108 22.31 25.13 19.93
N ALA A 109 21.90 25.34 18.68
CA ALA A 109 22.66 26.11 17.70
C ALA A 109 22.63 27.59 18.08
N GLY A 110 23.54 28.00 18.98
CA GLY A 110 23.91 29.41 19.14
C GLY A 110 24.33 30.04 17.80
N PRO A 111 24.34 31.37 17.67
CA PRO A 111 24.56 32.06 16.40
C PRO A 111 26.01 31.88 15.91
N GLN A 112 26.32 30.76 15.25
CA GLN A 112 27.72 30.40 14.96
C GLN A 112 28.03 29.91 13.53
N PHE A 113 27.06 29.69 12.63
CA PHE A 113 27.41 29.32 11.24
C PHE A 113 26.62 30.09 10.18
N ARG A 114 26.90 31.41 10.11
CA ARG A 114 26.76 32.18 8.88
C ARG A 114 28.04 31.98 8.07
N HIS A 115 28.13 30.92 7.29
CA HIS A 115 29.15 30.87 6.23
C HIS A 115 28.77 31.91 5.17
N PRO A 116 29.69 32.83 4.79
CA PRO A 116 29.46 33.69 3.65
C PRO A 116 29.39 32.80 2.41
N ARG A 117 28.37 33.04 1.57
CA ARG A 117 28.27 32.43 0.25
C ARG A 117 29.57 32.66 -0.51
N LEU A 118 30.38 31.63 -0.71
CA LEU A 118 31.26 31.57 -1.86
C LEU A 118 30.41 31.13 -3.06
N LEU A 119 29.71 32.10 -3.61
CA LEU A 119 29.16 32.04 -4.96
C LEU A 119 30.34 32.12 -5.93
N GLY A 120 30.63 31.03 -6.63
CA GLY A 120 31.53 31.04 -7.77
C GLY A 120 32.17 29.68 -7.98
N GLY A 121 31.81 28.98 -9.07
CA GLY A 121 32.64 27.84 -9.52
C GLY A 121 31.92 26.65 -10.17
N HIS A 122 30.59 26.60 -10.23
CA HIS A 122 29.91 25.46 -10.86
C HIS A 122 29.14 25.77 -12.15
N ARG A 123 28.95 27.05 -12.49
CA ARG A 123 28.30 27.45 -13.75
C ARG A 123 29.26 27.50 -14.95
N ASP A 124 30.57 27.53 -14.71
CA ASP A 124 31.58 27.65 -15.77
C ASP A 124 31.96 26.29 -16.38
N LEU A 125 31.74 25.18 -15.67
CA LEU A 125 31.98 23.82 -16.16
C LEU A 125 31.03 23.41 -17.29
N CYS A 126 29.77 23.86 -17.25
CA CYS A 126 28.82 23.58 -18.34
C CYS A 126 29.15 24.37 -19.62
N ARG A 127 29.74 25.58 -19.50
CA ARG A 127 30.08 26.41 -20.66
C ARG A 127 31.36 25.96 -21.38
N ALA A 128 32.27 25.28 -20.67
CA ALA A 128 33.49 24.74 -21.26
C ALA A 128 33.26 23.42 -22.03
N GLY A 129 32.18 22.68 -21.75
CA GLY A 129 31.85 21.42 -22.44
C GLY A 129 31.30 21.59 -23.87
N ASP A 130 30.59 22.70 -24.13
CA ASP A 130 29.94 22.94 -25.43
C ASP A 130 30.93 23.29 -26.56
N HIS A 131 32.13 23.79 -26.23
CA HIS A 131 33.13 24.14 -27.24
C HIS A 131 33.99 22.96 -27.74
N LEU A 132 33.90 21.78 -27.10
CA LEU A 132 34.64 20.58 -27.51
C LEU A 132 33.80 19.57 -28.30
N HIS A 133 32.47 19.77 -28.42
CA HIS A 133 31.54 18.80 -28.99
C HIS A 133 31.23 18.98 -30.49
N HIS A 134 31.95 19.84 -31.22
CA HIS A 134 31.76 20.03 -32.67
C HIS A 134 32.65 19.17 -33.58
N ALA A 135 33.48 18.27 -33.03
CA ALA A 135 34.32 17.36 -33.80
C ALA A 135 34.07 15.89 -33.40
N GLY A 136 32.90 15.35 -33.73
CA GLY A 136 32.57 13.96 -33.39
C GLY A 136 31.23 13.51 -33.96
N ARG A 137 31.16 13.39 -35.28
CA ARG A 137 29.98 12.98 -36.03
C ARG A 137 29.68 11.48 -35.75
N GLY A 138 28.81 11.20 -34.78
CA GLY A 138 28.25 9.87 -34.49
C GLY A 138 26.74 9.84 -34.74
N ARG A 139 26.26 8.85 -35.49
CA ARG A 139 24.87 8.72 -35.97
C ARG A 139 23.86 8.52 -34.82
N PRO A 140 22.61 9.00 -34.96
CA PRO A 140 21.56 8.76 -33.98
C PRO A 140 21.07 7.30 -34.03
N VAL A 141 21.15 6.60 -32.89
CA VAL A 141 20.47 5.32 -32.67
C VAL A 141 19.00 5.62 -32.38
N SER A 142 18.15 5.20 -33.31
CA SER A 142 16.69 5.20 -33.18
C SER A 142 16.26 4.17 -32.13
N ASN A 143 16.06 4.60 -30.88
CA ASN A 143 15.34 3.80 -29.88
C ASN A 143 13.85 4.20 -29.91
N ALA A 144 13.15 3.65 -30.89
CA ALA A 144 11.71 3.68 -30.94
C ALA A 144 11.15 2.63 -29.97
N GLY A 145 10.44 3.10 -28.94
CA GLY A 145 9.39 2.34 -28.27
C GLY A 145 9.79 1.62 -26.99
N VAL A 146 9.60 2.29 -25.83
CA VAL A 146 8.78 1.78 -24.71
C VAL A 146 8.27 3.01 -23.93
N HIS A 147 7.18 3.61 -24.41
CA HIS A 147 6.32 4.43 -23.56
C HIS A 147 5.12 3.57 -23.18
N HIS A 148 5.05 3.13 -21.92
CA HIS A 148 3.80 2.65 -21.33
C HIS A 148 2.97 3.88 -20.90
N PRO A 149 1.78 4.13 -21.47
CA PRO A 149 0.86 5.09 -20.92
C PRO A 149 0.14 4.44 -19.72
N VAL A 150 0.41 4.93 -18.51
CA VAL A 150 -0.50 4.76 -17.37
C VAL A 150 -1.65 5.74 -17.59
N ALA A 151 -2.56 5.35 -18.49
CA ALA A 151 -3.82 6.04 -18.70
C ALA A 151 -4.75 5.69 -17.54
N GLY A 152 -5.23 6.73 -16.85
CA GLY A 152 -6.12 6.64 -15.71
C GLY A 152 -7.37 5.79 -15.98
N LEU A 153 -7.59 4.82 -15.10
CA LEU A 153 -8.94 4.34 -14.82
C LEU A 153 -9.48 5.24 -13.70
N ALA A 154 -10.24 6.25 -14.13
CA ALA A 154 -11.07 7.05 -13.27
C ALA A 154 -12.04 6.16 -12.48
N HIS A 155 -12.22 6.51 -11.21
CA HIS A 155 -13.31 6.07 -10.35
C HIS A 155 -14.65 6.06 -11.10
N ALA A 156 -15.26 4.88 -11.21
CA ALA A 156 -16.69 4.76 -11.47
C ALA A 156 -17.45 5.00 -10.14
N PRO A 157 -18.42 5.93 -10.09
CA PRO A 157 -19.30 6.07 -8.93
C PRO A 157 -20.36 4.97 -8.96
N ILE A 158 -20.46 4.20 -7.87
CA ILE A 158 -21.59 3.30 -7.62
C ILE A 158 -22.74 4.16 -7.10
N ASP A 159 -23.65 4.53 -8.00
CA ASP A 159 -24.96 5.07 -7.63
C ASP A 159 -26.02 4.35 -8.47
N GLY A 160 -26.71 3.40 -7.84
CA GLY A 160 -27.71 2.52 -8.45
C GLY A 160 -29.04 2.54 -7.72
N ARG A 161 -29.38 3.65 -7.05
CA ARG A 161 -30.69 3.88 -6.46
C ARG A 161 -31.58 4.56 -7.51
N LEU A 162 -32.80 4.03 -7.71
CA LEU A 162 -33.96 4.57 -8.45
C LEU A 162 -34.12 4.14 -9.92
N ALA A 163 -34.74 2.96 -10.14
CA ALA A 163 -35.73 2.73 -11.21
C ALA A 163 -36.46 1.38 -11.05
N ARG A 164 -37.30 1.23 -10.00
CA ARG A 164 -38.66 0.69 -10.08
C ARG A 164 -39.34 0.79 -8.71
#